data_AF-A0A853IJ06-F1
#
_entry.id   AF-A0A853IJ06-F1
#
_cell.length_a   1.000
_cell.length_b   1.000
_cell.length_c   1.000
_cell.angle_alpha   90.00
_cell.angle_beta   90.00
_cell.angle_gamma   90.00
#
_symmetry.space_group_name_H-M   'P 1'
#
loop_
_entity.id
_entity.type
_entity.pdbx_description
1 polymer ?
#
loop_
_entity_poly.entity_id
_entity_poly.type
_entity_poly.pdbx_seq_one_letter_code
_entity_poly.pdbx_strand_id
1 'polypeptide(L)'
;MLQPLLWYLILGVVFYILWNQTNLFFSIVGRLSAITLFILQVHHLFNVSHNNQESITQKPSYAEFFSKDLFNDIDTFIDRKKSEYRVVSIGLHPSIAAFNGFFTLDGYSANYPLEYKKKFREIIAGELVHSEAYRNYFDNWGSRYYIFVSELETFHGNALLMTKKVVKKYSARIKDLKFNVRKFSSMGGEYVFSALEVENAEKIGLNILKKFNHKYSSWEIFLYQVSKDNKYKQLTMGDS
;
A
#
# COMPACT_ATOMS: atom_id res chain seq x y z
N MET A 1 -0.45 0.79 -24.25
CA MET A 1 0.92 0.28 -24.42
C MET A 1 1.62 0.69 -25.73
N LEU A 2 0.95 1.37 -26.68
CA LEU A 2 1.62 1.90 -27.89
C LEU A 2 2.46 3.17 -27.66
N GLN A 3 2.17 3.92 -26.60
CA GLN A 3 2.74 5.25 -26.38
C GLN A 3 4.29 5.23 -26.24
N PRO A 4 4.93 4.29 -25.52
CA PRO A 4 6.39 4.21 -25.48
C PRO A 4 6.99 3.88 -26.85
N LEU A 5 6.37 2.95 -27.59
CA LEU A 5 6.81 2.55 -28.93
C LEU A 5 6.79 3.74 -29.91
N LEU A 6 5.72 4.55 -29.88
CA LEU A 6 5.59 5.76 -30.69
C LEU A 6 6.71 6.76 -30.39
N TRP A 7 7.06 6.99 -29.12
CA TRP A 7 8.15 7.88 -28.75
C TRP A 7 9.51 7.38 -29.23
N TYR A 8 9.79 6.08 -29.14
CA TYR A 8 11.04 5.51 -29.67
C TYR A 8 11.11 5.55 -31.20
N LEU A 9 9.98 5.37 -31.90
CA LEU A 9 9.91 5.53 -33.35
C LEU A 9 10.18 6.99 -33.78
N ILE A 10 9.58 7.95 -33.09
CA ILE A 10 9.81 9.39 -33.34
C ILE A 10 11.29 9.72 -33.10
N LEU A 11 11.87 9.24 -32.01
CA LEU A 11 13.30 9.43 -31.71
C LEU A 11 14.19 8.82 -32.80
N GLY A 12 13.86 7.63 -33.29
CA GLY A 12 14.57 6.97 -34.40
C GLY A 12 14.50 7.78 -35.70
N VAL A 13 13.34 8.35 -36.03
CA VAL A 13 13.17 9.22 -37.21
C VAL A 13 13.98 10.51 -37.07
N VAL A 14 14.00 11.12 -35.88
CA VAL A 14 14.82 12.30 -35.60
C VAL A 14 16.30 11.99 -35.78
N PHE A 15 16.79 10.85 -35.26
CA PHE A 15 18.17 10.44 -35.47
C PHE A 15 18.50 10.13 -36.93
N TYR A 16 17.57 9.50 -37.67
CA TYR A 16 17.74 9.25 -39.10
C TYR A 16 17.87 10.55 -39.91
N ILE A 17 17.00 11.53 -39.65
CA ILE A 17 17.04 12.84 -40.31
C ILE A 17 18.35 13.57 -40.00
N LEU A 18 18.80 13.57 -38.74
CA LEU A 18 20.07 14.18 -38.34
C LEU A 18 21.29 13.47 -38.95
N TRP A 19 21.21 12.15 -39.12
CA TRP A 19 22.30 11.35 -39.70
C TRP A 19 22.50 11.59 -41.19
N ASN A 20 21.39 11.77 -41.94
CA ASN A 20 21.38 11.95 -43.39
C ASN A 20 21.55 13.41 -43.86
N GLN A 21 21.82 14.35 -42.93
CA GLN A 21 22.15 15.74 -43.29
C GLN A 21 23.49 15.82 -44.02
N THR A 22 23.49 16.47 -45.19
CA THR A 22 24.66 16.61 -46.08
C THR A 22 25.61 17.73 -45.65
N ASN A 23 25.15 18.66 -44.80
CA ASN A 23 25.99 19.71 -44.24
C ASN A 23 26.84 19.13 -43.09
N LEU A 24 28.15 19.10 -43.30
CA LEU A 24 29.13 18.47 -42.40
C LEU A 24 29.05 19.03 -40.96
N PHE A 25 28.86 20.35 -40.81
CA PHE A 25 28.78 21.00 -39.50
C PHE A 25 27.55 20.52 -38.71
N PHE A 26 26.37 20.56 -39.32
CA PHE A 26 25.12 20.13 -38.67
C PHE A 26 25.09 18.62 -38.38
N SER A 27 25.71 17.81 -39.25
CA SER A 27 25.81 16.35 -39.04
C SER A 27 26.68 16.01 -37.81
N ILE A 28 27.83 16.69 -37.64
CA ILE A 28 28.72 16.48 -36.49
C ILE A 28 28.05 16.94 -35.18
N VAL A 29 27.48 18.15 -35.16
CA VAL A 29 26.80 18.69 -33.98
C VAL A 29 25.60 17.84 -33.58
N GLY A 30 24.80 17.40 -34.56
CA GLY A 30 23.66 16.51 -34.35
C GLY A 30 24.08 15.17 -33.73
N ARG A 31 25.11 14.52 -34.28
CA ARG A 31 25.62 13.23 -33.75
C ARG A 31 26.17 13.36 -32.34
N LEU A 32 26.95 14.40 -32.05
CA LEU A 32 27.49 14.64 -30.72
C LEU A 32 26.36 14.88 -29.70
N SER A 33 25.38 15.72 -30.04
CA SER A 33 24.23 15.97 -29.16
C SER A 33 23.41 14.71 -28.87
N ALA A 34 23.20 13.86 -29.88
CA ALA A 34 22.49 12.59 -29.73
C ALA A 34 23.25 11.61 -28.81
N ILE A 35 24.57 11.49 -28.99
CA ILE A 35 25.43 10.67 -28.13
C ILE A 35 25.41 11.20 -26.70
N THR A 36 25.52 12.51 -26.50
CA THR A 36 25.45 13.12 -25.17
C THR A 36 24.11 12.85 -24.49
N LEU A 37 22.99 13.05 -25.19
CA LEU A 37 21.65 12.76 -24.66
C LEU A 37 21.48 11.28 -24.33
N PHE A 38 21.99 10.37 -25.16
CA PHE A 38 21.95 8.93 -24.89
C PHE A 38 22.77 8.57 -23.65
N ILE A 39 23.99 9.10 -23.52
CA ILE A 39 24.83 8.91 -22.33
C ILE A 39 24.14 9.46 -21.08
N LEU A 40 23.52 10.64 -21.14
CA LEU A 40 22.76 11.22 -20.03
C LEU A 40 21.55 10.38 -19.64
N GLN A 41 20.81 9.84 -20.62
CA GLN A 41 19.67 8.95 -20.38
C GLN A 41 20.13 7.63 -19.72
N VAL A 42 21.21 7.03 -20.21
CA VAL A 42 21.80 5.82 -19.63
C VAL A 42 22.27 6.10 -18.21
N HIS A 43 22.99 7.20 -17.99
CA HIS A 43 23.46 7.61 -16.66
C HIS A 43 22.31 7.87 -15.69
N HIS A 44 21.28 8.60 -16.12
CA HIS A 44 20.07 8.80 -15.33
C HIS A 44 19.37 7.47 -15.01
N LEU A 45 19.25 6.56 -15.98
CA LEU A 45 18.62 5.26 -15.78
C LEU A 45 19.40 4.37 -14.80
N PHE A 46 20.73 4.40 -14.82
CA PHE A 46 21.56 3.70 -13.83
C PHE A 46 21.51 4.35 -12.44
N ASN A 47 21.49 5.68 -12.35
CA ASN A 47 21.35 6.39 -11.08
C ASN A 47 19.96 6.21 -10.45
N VAL A 48 18.91 6.10 -11.28
CA VAL A 48 17.52 5.84 -10.87
C VAL A 48 17.22 4.34 -10.79
N SER A 49 18.14 3.47 -11.25
CA SER A 49 17.96 2.03 -11.14
C SER A 49 17.80 1.63 -9.66
N HIS A 50 16.87 0.71 -9.42
CA HIS A 50 16.38 0.35 -8.08
C HIS A 50 17.51 0.04 -7.07
N ASN A 51 18.66 -0.47 -7.54
CA ASN A 51 19.80 -0.82 -6.70
C ASN A 51 20.43 0.37 -5.97
N ASN A 52 20.49 1.56 -6.57
CA ASN A 52 21.05 2.75 -5.92
C ASN A 52 20.02 3.48 -5.04
N GLN A 53 18.73 3.29 -5.31
CA GLN A 53 17.67 3.94 -4.54
C GLN A 53 17.35 3.17 -3.25
N GLU A 54 17.50 1.83 -3.23
CA GLU A 54 17.31 1.01 -2.03
C GLU A 54 18.30 1.36 -0.90
N SER A 55 19.57 1.63 -1.24
CA SER A 55 20.59 2.00 -0.25
C SER A 55 20.42 3.42 0.32
N ILE A 56 19.82 4.33 -0.45
CA ILE A 56 19.66 5.76 -0.07
C ILE A 56 18.29 6.03 0.58
N THR A 57 17.24 5.27 0.26
CA THR A 57 15.84 5.64 0.62
C THR A 57 15.18 4.84 1.75
N GLN A 58 15.90 3.98 2.47
CA GLN A 58 15.35 3.15 3.57
C GLN A 58 14.15 2.27 3.16
N LYS A 59 13.96 2.02 1.86
CA LYS A 59 12.86 1.20 1.36
C LYS A 59 13.19 -0.29 1.53
N PRO A 60 12.22 -1.13 1.91
CA PRO A 60 12.43 -2.57 2.03
C PRO A 60 12.75 -3.18 0.67
N SER A 61 13.65 -4.17 0.64
CA SER A 61 13.81 -5.04 -0.52
C SER A 61 12.52 -5.81 -0.80
N TYR A 62 12.40 -6.42 -1.98
CA TYR A 62 11.21 -7.22 -2.33
C TYR A 62 10.88 -8.30 -1.29
N ALA A 63 11.90 -9.05 -0.84
CA ALA A 63 11.72 -10.12 0.15
C ALA A 63 11.30 -9.55 1.52
N GLU A 64 11.90 -8.45 1.95
CA GLU A 64 11.52 -7.77 3.20
C GLU A 64 10.14 -7.12 3.11
N PHE A 65 9.75 -6.62 1.95
CA PHE A 65 8.45 -5.99 1.72
C PHE A 65 7.32 -7.02 1.81
N PHE A 66 7.46 -8.17 1.15
CA PHE A 66 6.44 -9.21 1.19
C PHE A 66 6.52 -10.12 2.42
N SER A 67 7.71 -10.25 3.03
CA SER A 67 7.91 -10.92 4.34
C SER A 67 7.20 -12.27 4.46
N LYS A 68 7.39 -13.17 3.49
CA LYS A 68 6.67 -14.46 3.41
C LYS A 68 6.71 -15.24 4.72
N ASP A 69 7.87 -15.35 5.35
CA ASP A 69 8.03 -16.10 6.61
C ASP A 69 7.18 -15.52 7.74
N LEU A 70 7.17 -14.18 7.88
CA LEU A 70 6.38 -13.50 8.91
C LEU A 70 4.87 -13.70 8.69
N PHE A 71 4.42 -13.65 7.44
CA PHE A 71 3.00 -13.88 7.12
C PHE A 71 2.61 -15.36 7.19
N ASN A 72 3.56 -16.28 7.01
CA ASN A 72 3.37 -17.70 7.28
C ASN A 72 3.22 -17.97 8.78
N ASP A 73 3.96 -17.27 9.64
CA ASP A 73 3.78 -17.36 11.10
C ASP A 73 2.39 -16.86 11.53
N ILE A 74 1.90 -15.78 10.91
CA ILE A 74 0.54 -15.26 11.14
C ILE A 74 -0.50 -16.29 10.70
N ASP A 75 -0.35 -16.87 9.51
CA ASP A 75 -1.25 -17.89 8.96
C ASP A 75 -1.33 -19.13 9.87
N THR A 76 -0.17 -19.64 10.26
CA THR A 76 -0.03 -20.79 11.17
C THR A 76 -0.65 -20.50 12.53
N PHE A 77 -0.55 -19.27 13.02
CA PHE A 77 -1.18 -18.88 14.28
C PHE A 77 -2.70 -18.75 14.18
N ILE A 78 -3.24 -18.25 13.06
CA ILE A 78 -4.68 -18.16 12.85
C ILE A 78 -5.29 -19.57 12.68
N ASP A 79 -4.55 -20.49 12.06
CA ASP A 79 -4.88 -21.91 11.91
C ASP A 79 -6.31 -22.16 11.36
N ARG A 80 -6.72 -21.35 10.39
CA ARG A 80 -8.00 -21.43 9.70
C ARG A 80 -7.82 -21.21 8.22
N LYS A 81 -8.72 -21.78 7.40
CA LYS A 81 -8.70 -21.56 5.96
C LYS A 81 -8.90 -20.07 5.66
N LYS A 82 -7.94 -19.45 4.95
CA LYS A 82 -7.97 -18.02 4.56
C LYS A 82 -9.24 -17.59 3.83
N SER A 83 -9.94 -18.52 3.16
CA SER A 83 -11.20 -18.24 2.46
C SER A 83 -12.38 -17.98 3.40
N GLU A 84 -12.31 -18.40 4.67
CA GLU A 84 -13.41 -18.29 5.66
C GLU A 84 -13.49 -16.91 6.32
N TYR A 85 -12.44 -16.10 6.22
CA TYR A 85 -12.38 -14.80 6.85
C TYR A 85 -11.81 -13.74 5.90
N ARG A 86 -11.97 -12.47 6.25
CA ARG A 86 -11.33 -11.36 5.53
C ARG A 86 -10.45 -10.54 6.44
N VAL A 87 -9.41 -9.96 5.86
CA VAL A 87 -8.43 -9.13 6.57
C VAL A 87 -8.35 -7.73 5.99
N VAL A 88 -7.86 -6.78 6.78
CA VAL A 88 -7.43 -5.46 6.32
C VAL A 88 -6.09 -5.08 6.93
N SER A 89 -5.43 -4.11 6.31
CA SER A 89 -4.06 -3.70 6.63
C SER A 89 -4.03 -2.23 7.08
N ILE A 90 -3.37 -1.96 8.21
CA ILE A 90 -3.15 -0.62 8.76
C ILE A 90 -1.65 -0.34 8.81
N GLY A 91 -1.23 0.82 8.30
CA GLY A 91 0.20 1.18 8.23
C GLY A 91 1.00 0.34 7.23
N LEU A 92 0.31 -0.44 6.40
CA LEU A 92 0.87 -1.43 5.48
C LEU A 92 0.21 -1.30 4.12
N HIS A 93 0.93 -1.65 3.07
CA HIS A 93 0.32 -1.73 1.74
C HIS A 93 -0.52 -3.02 1.65
N PRO A 94 -1.81 -2.95 1.26
CA PRO A 94 -2.69 -4.13 1.25
C PRO A 94 -2.23 -5.28 0.35
N SER A 95 -1.41 -4.98 -0.68
CA SER A 95 -0.82 -6.01 -1.53
C SER A 95 0.05 -7.00 -0.77
N ILE A 96 0.58 -6.65 0.41
CA ILE A 96 1.42 -7.54 1.21
C ILE A 96 0.59 -8.72 1.70
N ALA A 97 -0.58 -8.46 2.28
CA ALA A 97 -1.49 -9.51 2.74
C ALA A 97 -2.03 -10.34 1.56
N ALA A 98 -2.47 -9.66 0.49
CA ALA A 98 -2.98 -10.33 -0.71
C ALA A 98 -1.93 -11.24 -1.38
N PHE A 99 -0.66 -10.78 -1.47
CA PHE A 99 0.43 -11.58 -2.03
C PHE A 99 0.74 -12.84 -1.20
N ASN A 100 0.55 -12.78 0.12
CA ASN A 100 0.69 -13.93 1.02
C ASN A 100 -0.59 -14.81 1.08
N GLY A 101 -1.53 -14.60 0.16
CA GLY A 101 -2.71 -15.44 -0.04
C GLY A 101 -3.88 -15.15 0.89
N PHE A 102 -3.82 -14.07 1.69
CA PHE A 102 -4.96 -13.67 2.52
C PHE A 102 -6.04 -13.02 1.68
N PHE A 103 -7.30 -13.28 2.02
CA PHE A 103 -8.44 -12.63 1.38
C PHE A 103 -8.68 -11.27 2.03
N THR A 104 -8.43 -10.19 1.29
CA THR A 104 -8.47 -8.83 1.83
C THR A 104 -9.77 -8.11 1.50
N LEU A 105 -10.24 -7.25 2.41
CA LEU A 105 -11.27 -6.25 2.06
C LEU A 105 -10.65 -4.98 1.51
N ASP A 106 -9.40 -4.67 1.86
CA ASP A 106 -8.65 -3.54 1.36
C ASP A 106 -7.80 -3.91 0.12
N GLY A 107 -7.48 -2.92 -0.70
CA GLY A 107 -6.82 -3.20 -1.98
C GLY A 107 -6.77 -2.05 -2.96
N TYR A 108 -6.03 -2.30 -4.03
CA TYR A 108 -5.84 -1.37 -5.14
C TYR A 108 -6.41 -2.00 -6.40
N SER A 109 -7.59 -1.53 -6.82
CA SER A 109 -8.23 -1.94 -8.07
C SER A 109 -8.92 -0.74 -8.69
N ALA A 110 -8.70 -0.52 -9.98
CA ALA A 110 -9.43 0.47 -10.75
C ALA A 110 -10.85 -0.02 -11.15
N ASN A 111 -11.14 -1.31 -10.97
CA ASN A 111 -12.39 -1.92 -11.40
C ASN A 111 -13.03 -2.71 -10.26
N TYR A 112 -14.04 -2.13 -9.61
CA TYR A 112 -14.87 -2.78 -8.61
C TYR A 112 -16.22 -2.04 -8.49
N PRO A 113 -17.29 -2.69 -7.99
CA PRO A 113 -18.61 -2.06 -7.90
C PRO A 113 -18.59 -0.81 -7.02
N LEU A 114 -19.25 0.26 -7.47
CA LEU A 114 -19.41 1.49 -6.68
C LEU A 114 -20.06 1.23 -5.32
N GLU A 115 -20.99 0.28 -5.26
CA GLU A 115 -21.63 -0.15 -4.01
C GLU A 115 -20.63 -0.70 -3.00
N TYR A 116 -19.58 -1.39 -3.46
CA TYR A 116 -18.50 -1.84 -2.58
C TYR A 116 -17.72 -0.63 -2.03
N LYS A 117 -17.45 0.39 -2.85
CA LYS A 117 -16.80 1.64 -2.39
C LYS A 117 -17.59 2.30 -1.25
N LYS A 118 -18.91 2.42 -1.41
CA LYS A 118 -19.80 3.01 -0.39
C LYS A 118 -19.75 2.20 0.91
N LYS A 119 -19.88 0.88 0.82
CA LYS A 119 -19.79 -0.01 1.99
C LYS A 119 -18.43 0.08 2.69
N PHE A 120 -17.33 0.12 1.93
CA PHE A 120 -15.99 0.26 2.47
C PHE A 120 -15.77 1.63 3.12
N ARG A 121 -16.31 2.71 2.53
CA ARG A 121 -16.24 4.07 3.10
C ARG A 121 -16.78 4.12 4.52
N GLU A 122 -17.85 3.39 4.82
CA GLU A 122 -18.44 3.30 6.15
C GLU A 122 -17.49 2.67 7.19
N ILE A 123 -16.53 1.83 6.77
CA ILE A 123 -15.49 1.27 7.66
C ILE A 123 -14.58 2.39 8.18
N ILE A 124 -14.20 3.33 7.30
CA ILE A 124 -13.24 4.40 7.60
C ILE A 124 -13.91 5.76 7.81
N ALA A 125 -15.24 5.82 7.89
CA ALA A 125 -15.98 7.09 7.92
C ALA A 125 -15.55 8.00 9.07
N GLY A 126 -15.24 7.42 10.24
CA GLY A 126 -14.73 8.17 11.39
C GLY A 126 -13.37 8.83 11.11
N GLU A 127 -12.48 8.15 10.38
CA GLU A 127 -11.18 8.69 9.95
C GLU A 127 -11.35 9.83 8.93
N LEU A 128 -12.26 9.67 7.97
CA LEU A 128 -12.53 10.68 6.93
C LEU A 128 -13.15 11.97 7.48
N VAL A 129 -13.80 11.92 8.65
CA VAL A 129 -14.27 13.14 9.35
C VAL A 129 -13.09 13.96 9.86
N HIS A 130 -11.99 13.31 10.25
CA HIS A 130 -10.84 13.94 10.90
C HIS A 130 -9.69 14.27 9.94
N SER A 131 -9.81 13.91 8.66
CA SER A 131 -8.87 14.26 7.61
C SER A 131 -9.60 14.65 6.33
N GLU A 132 -9.59 15.95 6.03
CA GLU A 132 -10.13 16.45 4.76
C GLU A 132 -9.35 15.90 3.55
N ALA A 133 -8.03 15.75 3.68
CA ALA A 133 -7.21 15.20 2.62
C ALA A 133 -7.60 13.76 2.28
N TYR A 134 -7.77 12.88 3.28
CA TYR A 134 -8.21 11.51 3.02
C TYR A 134 -9.65 11.44 2.54
N ARG A 135 -10.54 12.29 3.05
CA ARG A 135 -11.93 12.37 2.56
C ARG A 135 -11.97 12.73 1.08
N ASN A 136 -11.30 13.82 0.70
CA ASN A 136 -11.25 14.28 -0.69
C ASN A 136 -10.57 13.23 -1.58
N TYR A 137 -9.50 12.58 -1.10
CA TYR A 137 -8.82 11.53 -1.83
C TYR A 137 -9.71 10.32 -2.07
N PHE A 138 -10.31 9.76 -1.01
CA PHE A 138 -11.14 8.57 -1.11
C PHE A 138 -12.40 8.83 -1.94
N ASP A 139 -13.07 9.97 -1.73
CA ASP A 139 -14.34 10.26 -2.38
C ASP A 139 -14.16 10.53 -3.88
N ASN A 140 -13.10 11.28 -4.25
CA ASN A 140 -12.86 11.67 -5.64
C ASN A 140 -11.96 10.70 -6.43
N TRP A 141 -11.12 9.89 -5.76
CA TRP A 141 -10.24 8.93 -6.41
C TRP A 141 -10.53 7.50 -5.95
N GLY A 142 -11.14 6.71 -6.85
CA GLY A 142 -11.74 5.44 -6.49
C GLY A 142 -10.78 4.25 -6.44
N SER A 143 -9.57 4.30 -6.97
CA SER A 143 -8.80 3.07 -7.20
C SER A 143 -8.25 2.41 -5.93
N ARG A 144 -8.16 3.14 -4.81
CA ARG A 144 -7.69 2.62 -3.52
C ARG A 144 -8.81 2.58 -2.51
N TYR A 145 -9.02 1.41 -1.94
CA TYR A 145 -9.88 1.20 -0.79
C TYR A 145 -9.02 0.69 0.37
N TYR A 146 -8.26 1.60 0.97
CA TYR A 146 -7.31 1.30 2.05
C TYR A 146 -7.87 1.77 3.39
N ILE A 147 -7.36 1.21 4.50
CA ILE A 147 -7.64 1.76 5.83
C ILE A 147 -6.78 3.00 6.06
N PHE A 148 -7.29 4.15 5.62
CA PHE A 148 -6.68 5.45 5.88
C PHE A 148 -6.91 5.84 7.35
N VAL A 149 -5.82 6.08 8.08
CA VAL A 149 -5.84 6.49 9.48
C VAL A 149 -5.34 7.93 9.57
N SER A 150 -6.18 8.86 10.05
CA SER A 150 -5.92 10.30 10.06
C SER A 150 -4.65 10.64 10.85
N GLU A 151 -4.37 9.93 11.95
CA GLU A 151 -3.14 10.13 12.73
C GLU A 151 -1.86 9.83 11.93
N LEU A 152 -1.95 8.91 10.96
CA LEU A 152 -0.81 8.54 10.10
C LEU A 152 -0.61 9.50 8.93
N GLU A 153 -1.52 10.45 8.69
CA GLU A 153 -1.39 11.46 7.63
C GLU A 153 -0.11 12.29 7.75
N THR A 154 0.34 12.53 8.99
CA THR A 154 1.59 13.23 9.30
C THR A 154 2.84 12.55 8.71
N PHE A 155 2.76 11.26 8.37
CA PHE A 155 3.82 10.50 7.71
C PHE A 155 3.77 10.59 6.17
N HIS A 156 2.82 11.34 5.62
CA HIS A 156 2.60 11.56 4.19
C HIS A 156 2.59 10.25 3.38
N GLY A 157 3.32 10.17 2.27
CA GLY A 157 3.41 8.99 1.40
C GLY A 157 3.91 7.71 2.07
N ASN A 158 4.38 7.78 3.33
CA ASN A 158 4.81 6.63 4.12
C ASN A 158 3.73 6.09 5.06
N ALA A 159 2.52 6.67 5.11
CA ALA A 159 1.43 6.20 5.97
C ALA A 159 1.05 4.72 5.73
N LEU A 160 1.44 4.14 4.58
CA LEU A 160 1.23 2.74 4.19
C LEU A 160 2.53 1.90 4.23
N LEU A 161 3.63 2.49 4.68
CA LEU A 161 4.96 1.89 4.75
C LEU A 161 5.56 2.12 6.14
N MET A 162 4.79 1.80 7.18
CA MET A 162 5.21 1.95 8.58
C MET A 162 6.13 0.79 8.98
N THR A 163 7.36 0.82 8.45
CA THR A 163 8.39 -0.18 8.77
C THR A 163 8.83 -0.08 10.25
N LYS A 164 9.45 -1.14 10.78
CA LYS A 164 10.08 -1.13 12.12
C LYS A 164 10.99 0.07 12.34
N LYS A 165 11.75 0.47 11.30
CA LYS A 165 12.65 1.63 11.37
C LYS A 165 11.88 2.93 11.57
N VAL A 166 10.82 3.15 10.80
CA VAL A 166 9.95 4.34 10.90
C VAL A 166 9.25 4.37 12.25
N VAL A 167 8.59 3.27 12.62
CA VAL A 167 7.84 3.15 13.89
C VAL A 167 8.76 3.41 15.08
N LYS A 168 9.96 2.81 15.10
CA LYS A 168 10.94 3.02 16.18
C LYS A 168 11.45 4.46 16.22
N LYS A 169 11.79 5.05 15.07
CA LYS A 169 12.34 6.42 14.98
C LYS A 169 11.41 7.47 15.60
N TYR A 170 10.11 7.34 15.35
CA TYR A 170 9.11 8.32 15.80
C TYR A 170 8.30 7.84 17.01
N SER A 171 8.63 6.68 17.57
CA SER A 171 7.83 6.00 18.60
C SER A 171 6.34 5.97 18.23
N ALA A 172 6.06 5.71 16.95
CA ALA A 172 4.73 5.88 16.37
C ALA A 172 3.76 4.83 16.92
N ARG A 173 2.55 5.28 17.29
CA ARG A 173 1.41 4.48 17.74
C ARG A 173 0.14 5.14 17.22
N ILE A 174 -0.95 4.38 17.15
CA ILE A 174 -2.28 4.91 16.83
C ILE A 174 -3.03 5.05 18.16
N LYS A 175 -3.33 6.28 18.56
CA LYS A 175 -3.95 6.58 19.85
C LYS A 175 -5.45 6.38 19.81
N ASP A 176 -6.11 6.92 18.79
CA ASP A 176 -7.55 6.92 18.64
C ASP A 176 -7.97 6.54 17.22
N LEU A 177 -7.92 5.24 16.93
CA LEU A 177 -8.41 4.66 15.68
C LEU A 177 -9.94 4.76 15.63
N LYS A 178 -10.47 5.48 14.64
CA LYS A 178 -11.90 5.71 14.37
C LYS A 178 -12.44 4.74 13.33
N PHE A 179 -12.14 3.47 13.54
CA PHE A 179 -12.48 2.37 12.67
C PHE A 179 -13.84 1.75 13.06
N ASN A 180 -14.75 1.65 12.10
CA ASN A 180 -16.07 1.07 12.31
C ASN A 180 -16.00 -0.46 12.24
N VAL A 181 -15.67 -1.08 13.38
CA VAL A 181 -15.57 -2.54 13.54
C VAL A 181 -16.87 -3.26 13.16
N ARG A 182 -18.04 -2.67 13.45
CA ARG A 182 -19.32 -3.28 13.09
C ARG A 182 -19.48 -3.38 11.58
N LYS A 183 -19.19 -2.31 10.84
CA LYS A 183 -19.25 -2.36 9.37
C LYS A 183 -18.22 -3.33 8.81
N PHE A 184 -16.99 -3.29 9.32
CA PHE A 184 -15.93 -4.23 8.93
C PHE A 184 -16.37 -5.69 9.09
N SER A 185 -16.92 -6.05 10.25
CA SER A 185 -17.47 -7.39 10.51
C SER A 185 -18.60 -7.76 9.57
N SER A 186 -19.53 -6.82 9.27
CA SER A 186 -20.65 -7.08 8.35
C SER A 186 -20.20 -7.38 6.91
N MET A 187 -18.97 -7.00 6.55
CA MET A 187 -18.36 -7.29 5.25
C MET A 187 -17.51 -8.58 5.28
N GLY A 188 -17.57 -9.37 6.36
CA GLY A 188 -16.79 -10.59 6.54
C GLY A 188 -15.39 -10.36 7.12
N GLY A 189 -15.11 -9.14 7.57
CA GLY A 189 -13.85 -8.77 8.20
C GLY A 189 -13.71 -9.39 9.59
N GLU A 190 -12.63 -10.14 9.82
CA GLU A 190 -12.37 -10.75 11.14
C GLU A 190 -11.03 -10.32 11.74
N TYR A 191 -10.01 -10.08 10.92
CA TYR A 191 -8.66 -9.78 11.39
C TYR A 191 -8.11 -8.48 10.81
N VAL A 192 -7.36 -7.74 11.60
CA VAL A 192 -6.65 -6.53 11.19
C VAL A 192 -5.16 -6.75 11.38
N PHE A 193 -4.39 -6.57 10.31
CA PHE A 193 -2.93 -6.58 10.34
C PHE A 193 -2.45 -5.13 10.45
N SER A 194 -1.91 -4.75 11.60
CA SER A 194 -1.42 -3.39 11.81
C SER A 194 0.09 -3.36 11.98
N ALA A 195 0.76 -2.47 11.29
CA ALA A 195 2.18 -2.18 11.52
C ALA A 195 2.44 -1.36 12.80
N LEU A 196 1.38 -0.79 13.38
CA LEU A 196 1.45 -0.03 14.63
C LEU A 196 0.52 -0.60 15.68
N GLU A 197 0.89 -0.42 16.93
CA GLU A 197 -0.02 -0.67 18.04
C GLU A 197 -1.15 0.36 18.04
N VAL A 198 -2.38 -0.12 18.23
CA VAL A 198 -3.59 0.68 18.37
C VAL A 198 -3.99 0.71 19.85
N GLU A 199 -3.87 1.87 20.49
CA GLU A 199 -4.09 2.03 21.94
C GLU A 199 -5.57 1.90 22.33
N ASN A 200 -6.49 2.38 21.49
CA ASN A 200 -7.93 2.29 21.74
C ASN A 200 -8.56 0.99 21.18
N ALA A 201 -7.77 -0.02 20.79
CA ALA A 201 -8.25 -1.23 20.11
C ALA A 201 -9.40 -1.92 20.86
N GLU A 202 -9.24 -2.17 22.16
CA GLU A 202 -10.26 -2.85 22.97
C GLU A 202 -11.55 -2.03 23.04
N LYS A 203 -11.44 -0.69 23.15
CA LYS A 203 -12.60 0.22 23.22
C LYS A 203 -13.45 0.19 21.96
N ILE A 204 -12.82 0.03 20.80
CA ILE A 204 -13.52 -0.05 19.51
C ILE A 204 -13.94 -1.48 19.15
N GLY A 205 -13.59 -2.47 19.97
CA GLY A 205 -13.97 -3.87 19.78
C GLY A 205 -13.01 -4.69 18.93
N LEU A 206 -11.72 -4.38 19.02
CA LEU A 206 -10.61 -5.17 18.50
C LEU A 206 -9.79 -5.74 19.66
N ASN A 207 -9.59 -7.05 19.68
CA ASN A 207 -8.73 -7.73 20.65
C ASN A 207 -7.38 -8.00 20.00
N ILE A 208 -6.30 -7.58 20.66
CA ILE A 208 -4.95 -7.99 20.24
C ILE A 208 -4.76 -9.48 20.52
N LEU A 209 -4.36 -10.25 19.50
CA LEU A 209 -4.08 -11.68 19.65
C LEU A 209 -2.60 -11.92 19.89
N LYS A 210 -1.75 -11.36 19.03
CA LYS A 210 -0.31 -11.57 19.07
C LYS A 210 0.42 -10.50 18.28
N LYS A 211 1.66 -10.27 18.67
CA LYS A 211 2.63 -9.44 17.96
C LYS A 211 3.64 -10.33 17.25
N PHE A 212 3.81 -10.13 15.95
CA PHE A 212 4.72 -10.89 15.09
C PHE A 212 5.89 -10.02 14.66
N ASN A 213 7.09 -10.60 14.70
CA ASN A 213 8.30 -9.95 14.23
C ASN A 213 9.23 -11.03 13.68
N HIS A 214 9.93 -10.70 12.60
CA HIS A 214 10.90 -11.59 11.96
C HIS A 214 12.17 -10.81 11.62
N LYS A 215 13.34 -11.44 11.77
CA LYS A 215 14.64 -10.78 11.56
C LYS A 215 14.79 -10.20 10.15
N TYR A 216 14.30 -10.93 9.15
CA TYR A 216 14.38 -10.56 7.73
C TYR A 216 13.09 -9.87 7.22
N SER A 217 12.22 -9.45 8.13
CA SER A 217 11.05 -8.63 7.79
C SER A 217 11.33 -7.16 8.06
N SER A 218 10.84 -6.27 7.21
CA SER A 218 10.80 -4.83 7.51
C SER A 218 9.65 -4.44 8.45
N TRP A 219 8.76 -5.38 8.75
CA TRP A 219 7.53 -5.15 9.50
C TRP A 219 7.60 -5.75 10.89
N GLU A 220 6.77 -5.17 11.75
CA GLU A 220 6.33 -5.75 13.01
C GLU A 220 4.81 -5.65 12.98
N ILE A 221 4.13 -6.79 13.09
CA ILE A 221 2.68 -6.87 12.85
C ILE A 221 1.96 -7.17 14.15
N PHE A 222 1.07 -6.28 14.53
CA PHE A 222 0.07 -6.47 15.56
C PHE A 222 -1.16 -7.10 14.90
N LEU A 223 -1.44 -8.35 15.26
CA LEU A 223 -2.63 -9.08 14.81
C LEU A 223 -3.78 -8.79 15.76
N TYR A 224 -4.81 -8.14 15.25
CA TYR A 224 -6.07 -7.92 15.97
C TYR A 224 -7.19 -8.79 15.40
N GLN A 225 -8.14 -9.14 16.26
CA GLN A 225 -9.37 -9.83 15.88
C GLN A 225 -10.59 -9.06 16.38
N VAL A 226 -11.66 -9.05 15.59
CA VAL A 226 -12.97 -8.51 16.03
C VAL A 226 -13.47 -9.25 17.27
N SER A 227 -13.78 -8.51 18.34
CA SER A 227 -14.27 -9.09 19.60
C SER A 227 -15.59 -9.86 19.41
N LYS A 228 -15.76 -10.97 20.12
CA LYS A 228 -16.94 -11.85 20.02
C LYS A 228 -18.26 -11.12 20.32
N ASP A 229 -18.27 -10.17 21.24
CA ASP A 229 -19.47 -9.40 21.60
C ASP A 229 -20.04 -8.57 20.43
N ASN A 230 -19.16 -8.14 19.51
CA ASN A 230 -19.57 -7.46 18.29
C ASN A 230 -20.08 -8.43 17.21
N LYS A 231 -19.62 -9.69 17.21
CA LYS A 231 -20.17 -10.74 16.34
C LYS A 231 -21.58 -11.13 16.79
N TYR A 232 -21.84 -11.23 18.09
CA TYR A 232 -23.17 -11.58 18.62
C TYR A 232 -24.21 -10.47 18.45
N LYS A 233 -23.84 -9.20 18.61
CA LYS A 233 -24.75 -8.06 18.32
C LYS A 233 -25.17 -7.97 16.85
N GLN A 234 -24.45 -8.60 15.92
CA GLN A 234 -24.86 -8.71 14.52
C GLN A 234 -25.90 -9.81 14.29
N LEU A 235 -25.73 -10.97 14.93
CA LEU A 235 -26.68 -12.08 14.82
C LEU A 235 -28.07 -11.69 15.35
N THR A 236 -28.15 -10.82 16.35
CA THR A 236 -29.44 -10.40 16.94
C THR A 236 -30.13 -9.22 16.23
N MET A 237 -29.46 -8.54 15.29
CA MET A 237 -30.03 -7.43 14.51
C MET A 237 -30.27 -7.78 13.03
N GLY A 238 -29.91 -9.00 12.60
CA GLY A 238 -30.16 -9.51 11.24
C GLY A 238 -31.55 -10.15 11.07
N ASP A 239 -32.31 -10.29 12.15
CA ASP A 239 -33.63 -10.95 12.20
C ASP A 239 -34.81 -9.98 12.39
N SER A 240 -34.62 -8.67 12.21
CA SER A 240 -35.68 -7.64 12.34
C SER A 240 -35.82 -6.76 11.11
#